data_AF-A0A101JRI4-F1
#
_entry.id   AF-A0A101JRI4-F1
#
_cell.length_a   1.000
_cell.length_b   1.000
_cell.length_c   1.000
_cell.angle_alpha   90.00
_cell.angle_beta   90.00
_cell.angle_gamma   90.00
#
_symmetry.space_group_name_H-M   'P 1'
#
loop_
_entity.id
_entity.type
_entity.pdbx_description
1 polymer ?
#
loop_
_entity_poly.entity_id
_entity_poly.type
_entity_poly.pdbx_seq_one_letter_code
_entity_poly.pdbx_strand_id
1 'polypeptide(L)'
;MSAGLPQDINLIVIAVSATSSRAHLYPDVKTLLTALDGLVVAGGSNLRMEFFDKQGVRMHPVFGKKWQLVGIEAGVDGPEPEILLSRLRTAVTDIETYLFDPVVADVLAGMKLTPKQAAARLPRLAEVTDLAEALRRCDGPFGHADADPGDNGSPLHNLFVHGIL
;
A
#
# COMPACT_ATOMS: atom_id res chain seq x y z
N MET A 1 2.49 21.94 22.19
CA MET A 1 2.48 22.43 20.80
C MET A 1 2.52 21.21 19.91
N SER A 2 1.42 20.90 19.23
CA SER A 2 1.38 19.79 18.26
C SER A 2 2.17 20.25 17.03
N ALA A 3 3.31 19.60 16.76
CA ALA A 3 3.96 19.76 15.48
C ALA A 3 2.99 19.20 14.44
N GLY A 4 2.37 20.10 13.66
CA GLY A 4 1.49 19.69 12.58
C GLY A 4 2.26 18.80 11.62
N LEU A 5 1.70 17.64 11.31
CA LEU A 5 2.26 16.73 10.32
C LEU A 5 2.41 17.48 8.99
N PRO A 6 3.55 17.37 8.30
CA PRO A 6 3.70 17.95 6.98
C PRO A 6 2.60 17.40 6.06
N GLN A 7 1.79 18.28 5.50
CA GLN A 7 0.60 17.95 4.70
C GLN A 7 0.97 17.32 3.32
N ASP A 8 2.26 17.22 2.97
CA ASP A 8 2.76 16.81 1.65
C ASP A 8 3.51 15.46 1.64
N ILE A 9 3.27 14.61 2.64
CA ILE A 9 3.87 13.28 2.73
C ILE A 9 3.01 12.30 1.96
N ASN A 10 3.42 11.95 0.74
CA ASN A 10 2.97 10.70 0.13
C ASN A 10 3.41 9.57 1.06
N LEU A 11 2.45 8.97 1.73
CA LEU A 11 2.68 7.95 2.73
C LEU A 11 2.52 6.59 2.06
N ILE A 12 3.54 5.75 2.17
CA ILE A 12 3.52 4.39 1.68
C ILE A 12 3.31 3.43 2.85
N VAL A 13 2.29 2.60 2.76
CA VAL A 13 2.00 1.54 3.72
C VAL A 13 2.27 0.19 3.07
N ILE A 14 3.19 -0.57 3.62
CA ILE A 14 3.49 -1.94 3.20
C ILE A 14 2.96 -2.89 4.25
N ALA A 15 1.96 -3.68 3.88
CA ALA A 15 1.52 -4.82 4.66
C ALA A 15 2.36 -6.04 4.27
N VAL A 16 3.19 -6.52 5.20
CA VAL A 16 4.04 -7.70 5.03
C VAL A 16 3.43 -8.85 5.82
N SER A 17 3.16 -9.97 5.15
CA SER A 17 2.78 -11.22 5.80
C SER A 17 3.59 -12.38 5.26
N ALA A 18 3.57 -13.52 5.95
CA ALA A 18 4.28 -14.73 5.52
C ALA A 18 3.74 -15.30 4.18
N THR A 19 2.49 -15.01 3.83
CA THR A 19 1.81 -15.59 2.67
C THR A 19 1.58 -14.59 1.55
N SER A 20 1.61 -13.29 1.83
CA SER A 20 1.47 -12.24 0.81
C SER A 20 1.85 -10.86 1.34
N SER A 21 2.52 -10.08 0.50
CA SER A 21 2.78 -8.66 0.74
C SER A 21 1.85 -7.80 -0.11
N ARG A 22 1.44 -6.66 0.43
CA ARG A 22 0.56 -5.67 -0.23
C ARG A 22 1.06 -4.26 0.06
N ALA A 23 0.81 -3.33 -0.87
CA ALA A 23 1.24 -1.94 -0.76
C ALA A 23 0.06 -1.00 -1.02
N HIS A 24 0.00 0.09 -0.26
CA HIS A 24 -0.91 1.21 -0.49
C HIS A 24 -0.12 2.52 -0.48
N LEU A 25 -0.47 3.42 -1.39
CA LEU A 25 0.06 4.78 -1.44
C LEU A 25 -1.06 5.76 -1.08
N TYR A 26 -0.82 6.60 -0.09
CA TYR A 26 -1.73 7.66 0.32
C TYR A 26 -1.09 9.01 0.02
N PRO A 27 -1.87 10.02 -0.42
CA PRO A 27 -1.33 11.35 -0.70
C PRO A 27 -0.88 12.07 0.58
N ASP A 28 -1.51 11.78 1.72
CA ASP A 28 -1.17 12.34 3.03
C ASP A 28 -1.62 11.43 4.19
N VAL A 29 -1.18 11.76 5.40
CA VAL A 29 -1.57 11.04 6.64
C VAL A 29 -3.07 11.19 6.91
N LYS A 30 -3.70 12.31 6.54
CA LYS A 30 -5.12 12.53 6.77
C LYS A 30 -5.97 11.54 5.98
N THR A 31 -5.59 11.27 4.74
CA THR A 31 -6.24 10.33 3.83
C THR A 31 -6.08 8.90 4.34
N LEU A 32 -4.88 8.52 4.80
CA LEU A 32 -4.69 7.24 5.49
C LEU A 32 -5.62 7.11 6.70
N LEU A 33 -5.62 8.09 7.60
CA LEU A 33 -6.42 8.02 8.83
C LEU A 33 -7.91 7.97 8.52
N THR A 34 -8.37 8.64 7.47
CA THR A 34 -9.76 8.59 7.00
C THR A 34 -10.09 7.21 6.43
N ALA A 35 -9.20 6.62 5.62
CA ALA A 35 -9.39 5.27 5.08
C ALA A 35 -9.39 4.17 6.15
N LEU A 36 -8.74 4.43 7.29
CA LEU A 36 -8.71 3.53 8.44
C LEU A 36 -9.74 3.86 9.52
N ASP A 37 -10.52 4.93 9.38
CA ASP A 37 -11.52 5.31 10.38
C ASP A 37 -12.63 4.24 10.43
N GLY A 38 -12.85 3.66 11.61
CA GLY A 38 -13.74 2.52 11.81
C GLY A 38 -13.11 1.14 11.58
N LEU A 39 -11.88 1.06 11.04
CA LEU A 39 -11.16 -0.21 10.89
C LEU A 39 -10.48 -0.56 12.23
N VAL A 40 -11.13 -1.42 13.01
CA VAL A 40 -10.50 -2.00 14.20
C VAL A 40 -9.37 -2.88 13.71
N VAL A 41 -8.12 -2.45 13.91
CA VAL A 41 -6.94 -3.33 13.77
C VAL A 41 -7.03 -4.36 14.88
N ALA A 42 -7.84 -5.41 14.67
CA ALA A 42 -7.97 -6.51 15.60
C ALA A 42 -6.58 -7.14 15.71
N GLY A 43 -6.00 -7.12 16.92
CA GLY A 43 -4.63 -7.53 17.22
C GLY A 43 -4.35 -9.04 17.08
N GLY A 44 -4.88 -9.70 16.06
CA GLY A 44 -4.78 -11.14 15.82
C GLY A 44 -4.28 -11.54 14.42
N SER A 45 -4.00 -10.59 13.52
CA SER A 45 -3.44 -10.92 12.20
C SER A 45 -1.91 -11.03 12.26
N ASN A 46 -1.34 -12.07 11.66
CA ASN A 46 0.11 -12.21 11.37
C ASN A 46 0.63 -11.20 10.33
N LEU A 47 -0.05 -10.06 10.20
CA LEU A 47 0.25 -8.97 9.30
C LEU A 47 1.08 -7.92 10.04
N ARG A 48 2.28 -7.68 9.54
CA ARG A 48 3.13 -6.59 9.99
C ARG A 48 2.99 -5.44 8.99
N MET A 49 2.57 -4.27 9.47
CA MET A 49 2.56 -3.06 8.65
C MET A 49 3.85 -2.27 8.86
N GLU A 50 4.46 -1.84 7.76
CA GLU A 50 5.58 -0.89 7.72
C GLU A 50 5.10 0.38 7.02
N PHE A 51 5.48 1.55 7.54
CA PHE A 51 5.10 2.86 6.99
C PHE A 51 6.36 3.59 6.55
N PHE A 52 6.30 4.25 5.41
CA PHE A 52 7.40 5.04 4.84
C PHE A 52 6.90 6.34 4.25
N ASP A 53 7.74 7.37 4.23
CA ASP A 53 7.53 8.52 3.35
C ASP A 53 8.08 8.25 1.93
N LYS A 54 7.86 9.21 1.01
CA LYS A 54 8.33 9.12 -0.38
C LYS A 54 9.85 9.15 -0.54
N GLN A 55 10.59 9.51 0.49
CA GLN A 55 12.04 9.45 0.51
C GLN A 55 12.57 8.11 1.03
N GLY A 56 11.70 7.27 1.61
CA GLY A 56 12.07 6.01 2.22
C GLY A 56 12.43 6.14 3.70
N VAL A 57 12.09 7.25 4.36
CA VAL A 57 12.20 7.37 5.82
C VAL A 57 11.14 6.48 6.45
N ARG A 58 11.52 5.64 7.41
CA ARG A 58 10.55 4.86 8.17
C ARG A 58 9.68 5.79 9.01
N MET A 59 8.39 5.55 8.96
CA MET A 59 7.40 6.27 9.75
C MET A 59 6.82 5.35 10.82
N HIS A 60 6.49 5.91 11.98
CA HIS A 60 6.00 5.17 13.13
C HIS A 60 4.54 5.53 13.40
N PRO A 61 3.65 4.53 13.52
CA PRO A 61 2.27 4.79 13.90
C PRO A 61 2.16 5.29 15.33
N VAL A 62 1.35 6.34 15.53
CA VAL A 62 0.99 6.87 16.84
C VAL A 62 -0.40 6.36 17.19
N PHE A 63 -0.50 5.63 18.29
CA PHE A 63 -1.76 5.06 18.75
C PHE A 63 -2.36 5.88 19.90
N GLY A 64 -3.65 6.18 19.78
CA GLY A 64 -4.44 6.84 20.79
C GLY A 64 -5.05 5.86 21.79
N LYS A 65 -6.11 6.31 22.47
CA LYS A 65 -6.90 5.43 23.34
C LYS A 65 -7.52 4.29 22.51
N LYS A 66 -7.69 3.12 23.13
CA LYS A 66 -8.26 1.92 22.48
C LYS A 66 -7.48 1.41 21.26
N TRP A 67 -6.16 1.67 21.17
CA TRP A 67 -5.30 1.21 20.07
C TRP A 67 -5.71 1.71 18.67
N GLN A 68 -6.43 2.83 18.62
CA GLN A 68 -6.77 3.47 17.34
C GLN A 68 -5.54 4.21 16.79
N LEU A 69 -5.26 4.07 15.50
CA LEU A 69 -4.22 4.87 14.85
C LEU A 69 -4.70 6.32 14.79
N VAL A 70 -3.96 7.26 15.40
CA VAL A 70 -4.32 8.69 15.45
C VAL A 70 -3.34 9.59 14.74
N GLY A 71 -2.20 9.05 14.30
CA GLY A 71 -1.15 9.81 13.66
C GLY A 71 -0.01 8.91 13.22
N ILE A 72 0.95 9.51 12.52
CA ILE A 72 2.19 8.88 12.08
C ILE A 72 3.30 9.91 12.23
N GLU A 73 4.42 9.50 12.82
CA GLU A 73 5.58 10.36 13.03
C GLU A 73 6.78 9.82 12.27
N ALA A 74 7.67 10.71 11.81
CA ALA A 74 8.91 10.28 11.17
C ALA A 74 9.84 9.60 12.20
N GLY A 75 10.52 8.55 11.78
CA GLY A 75 11.62 7.95 12.52
C GLY A 75 12.82 8.89 12.63
N VAL A 76 13.76 8.50 13.50
CA VAL A 76 15.03 9.22 13.68
C VAL A 76 16.10 8.77 12.69
N ASP A 77 15.87 7.64 12.02
CA ASP A 77 16.78 7.08 11.05
C ASP A 77 16.74 7.85 9.73
N GLY A 78 17.84 7.82 8.98
CA GLY A 78 17.89 8.39 7.63
C GLY A 78 16.99 7.62 6.64
N PRO A 79 16.73 8.19 5.45
CA PRO A 79 15.97 7.50 4.40
C PRO A 79 16.69 6.23 3.94
N GLU A 80 15.93 5.13 3.81
CA GLU A 80 16.38 3.82 3.34
C GLU A 80 15.64 3.44 2.01
N PRO A 81 15.89 4.16 0.91
CA PRO A 81 15.12 4.01 -0.33
C PRO A 81 15.24 2.61 -0.95
N GLU A 82 16.38 1.94 -0.78
CA GLU A 82 16.61 0.57 -1.25
C GLU A 82 15.74 -0.45 -0.53
N ILE A 83 15.44 -0.24 0.76
CA ILE A 83 14.55 -1.12 1.52
C ILE A 83 13.12 -0.95 1.01
N LEU A 84 12.65 0.28 0.86
CA LEU A 84 11.31 0.54 0.34
C LEU A 84 11.15 0.00 -1.09
N LEU A 85 12.14 0.21 -1.95
CA LEU A 85 12.15 -0.33 -3.31
C LEU A 85 12.09 -1.86 -3.32
N SER A 86 12.86 -2.51 -2.44
CA SER A 86 12.81 -3.97 -2.26
C SER A 86 11.40 -4.43 -1.84
N ARG A 87 10.79 -3.75 -0.87
CA ARG A 87 9.42 -4.05 -0.42
C ARG A 87 8.36 -3.89 -1.50
N LEU A 88 8.44 -2.82 -2.29
CA LEU A 88 7.54 -2.60 -3.42
C LEU A 88 7.67 -3.70 -4.47
N ARG A 89 8.89 -4.14 -4.79
CA ARG A 89 9.12 -5.27 -5.70
C ARG A 89 8.53 -6.56 -5.16
N THR A 90 8.70 -6.86 -3.87
CA THR A 90 8.08 -8.03 -3.23
C THR A 90 6.56 -7.98 -3.36
N ALA A 91 5.93 -6.83 -3.04
CA ALA A 91 4.48 -6.68 -3.17
C ALA A 91 4.01 -6.91 -4.62
N VAL A 92 4.70 -6.36 -5.62
CA VAL A 92 4.38 -6.58 -7.04
C VAL A 92 4.48 -8.06 -7.41
N THR A 93 5.56 -8.74 -7.04
CA THR A 93 5.76 -10.17 -7.35
C THR A 93 4.71 -11.05 -6.67
N ASP A 94 4.34 -10.74 -5.43
CA ASP A 94 3.32 -11.48 -4.69
C ASP A 94 1.93 -11.29 -5.33
N ILE A 95 1.62 -10.08 -5.81
CA ILE A 95 0.37 -9.81 -6.52
C ILE A 95 0.38 -10.52 -7.88
N GLU A 96 1.48 -10.46 -8.63
CA GLU A 96 1.61 -11.19 -9.89
C GLU A 96 1.34 -12.68 -9.69
N THR A 97 1.98 -13.30 -8.69
CA THR A 97 1.76 -14.70 -8.35
C THR A 97 0.29 -14.98 -8.01
N TYR A 98 -0.32 -14.12 -7.20
CA TYR A 98 -1.73 -14.23 -6.81
C TYR A 98 -2.69 -14.16 -8.00
N LEU A 99 -2.43 -13.31 -9.01
CA LEU A 99 -3.28 -13.20 -10.20
C LEU A 99 -3.34 -14.47 -11.05
N PHE A 100 -2.36 -15.37 -10.91
CA PHE A 100 -2.36 -16.68 -11.56
C PHE A 100 -2.87 -17.81 -10.67
N ASP A 101 -3.25 -17.53 -9.42
CA ASP A 101 -3.85 -18.52 -8.53
C ASP A 101 -5.29 -18.84 -9.00
N PRO A 102 -5.66 -20.14 -9.10
CA PRO A 102 -7.02 -20.54 -9.45
C PRO A 102 -8.12 -19.90 -8.61
N VAL A 103 -7.85 -19.54 -7.35
CA VAL A 103 -8.83 -18.90 -6.46
C VAL A 103 -9.30 -17.53 -6.98
N VAL A 104 -8.51 -16.89 -7.84
CA VAL A 104 -8.81 -15.56 -8.39
C VAL A 104 -9.45 -15.61 -9.77
N ALA A 105 -9.56 -16.81 -10.37
CA ALA A 105 -10.04 -16.97 -11.74
C ALA A 105 -11.46 -16.41 -11.94
N ASP A 106 -12.37 -16.69 -11.01
CA ASP A 106 -13.77 -16.25 -11.11
C ASP A 106 -13.91 -14.72 -10.98
N VAL A 107 -13.08 -14.11 -10.13
CA VAL A 107 -13.04 -12.65 -9.94
C VAL A 107 -12.52 -11.96 -11.20
N LEU A 108 -11.43 -12.47 -11.79
CA LEU A 108 -10.91 -11.96 -13.06
C LEU A 108 -11.92 -12.14 -14.21
N ALA A 109 -12.63 -13.26 -14.24
CA ALA A 109 -13.69 -13.51 -15.22
C ALA A 109 -14.83 -12.48 -15.08
N GLY A 110 -15.25 -12.16 -13.85
CA GLY A 110 -16.22 -11.09 -13.57
C GLY A 110 -15.76 -9.71 -14.08
N MET A 111 -14.45 -9.45 -14.03
CA MET A 111 -13.82 -8.24 -14.57
C MET A 111 -13.55 -8.31 -16.09
N LYS A 112 -13.87 -9.43 -16.75
CA LYS A 112 -13.55 -9.70 -18.17
C LYS A 112 -12.05 -9.58 -18.47
N LEU A 113 -11.22 -10.01 -17.53
CA LEU A 113 -9.76 -10.03 -17.65
C LEU A 113 -9.23 -11.46 -17.58
N THR A 114 -8.18 -11.71 -18.35
CA THR A 114 -7.31 -12.87 -18.13
C THR A 114 -6.22 -12.54 -17.09
N PRO A 115 -5.64 -13.54 -16.39
CA PRO A 115 -4.48 -13.33 -15.52
C PRO A 115 -3.35 -12.52 -16.18
N LYS A 116 -3.04 -12.82 -17.45
CA LYS A 116 -2.01 -12.11 -18.21
C LYS A 116 -2.35 -10.63 -18.43
N GLN A 117 -3.61 -10.31 -18.71
CA GLN A 117 -4.05 -8.92 -18.90
C GLN A 117 -4.05 -8.14 -17.59
N ALA A 118 -4.38 -8.79 -16.47
CA ALA A 118 -4.28 -8.18 -15.15
C ALA A 118 -2.82 -7.95 -14.75
N ALA A 119 -1.95 -8.95 -14.91
CA ALA A 119 -0.52 -8.84 -14.62
C ALA A 119 0.18 -7.78 -15.47
N ALA A 120 -0.24 -7.59 -16.72
CA ALA A 120 0.29 -6.53 -17.59
C ALA A 120 0.02 -5.09 -17.08
N ARG A 121 -0.89 -4.92 -16.11
CA ARG A 121 -1.21 -3.64 -15.46
C ARG A 121 -0.41 -3.39 -14.19
N LEU A 122 0.37 -4.38 -13.72
CA LEU A 122 1.25 -4.20 -12.57
C LEU A 122 2.44 -3.29 -12.94
N PRO A 123 2.97 -2.53 -11.97
CA PRO A 123 4.12 -1.68 -12.22
C PRO A 123 5.37 -2.54 -12.44
N ARG A 124 6.15 -2.22 -13.48
CA ARG A 124 7.41 -2.92 -13.77
C ARG A 124 8.55 -2.31 -12.96
N LEU A 125 9.00 -3.02 -11.92
CA LEU A 125 9.99 -2.52 -10.96
C LEU A 125 11.35 -3.25 -11.00
N ALA A 126 11.51 -4.31 -11.81
CA ALA A 126 12.71 -5.16 -11.81
C ALA A 126 14.01 -4.39 -12.09
N GLU A 127 13.98 -3.45 -13.03
CA GLU A 127 15.16 -2.65 -13.45
C GLU A 127 15.17 -1.23 -12.86
N VAL A 128 14.13 -0.84 -12.11
CA VAL A 128 14.00 0.51 -11.56
C VAL A 128 14.87 0.63 -10.32
N THR A 129 15.88 1.49 -10.33
CA THR A 129 16.77 1.73 -9.17
C THR A 129 16.43 3.00 -8.40
N ASP A 130 15.73 3.94 -9.03
CA ASP A 130 15.29 5.20 -8.42
C ASP A 130 13.93 5.04 -7.73
N LEU A 131 13.86 5.44 -6.45
CA LEU A 131 12.65 5.31 -5.66
C LEU A 131 11.52 6.20 -6.19
N ALA A 132 11.83 7.44 -6.61
CA ALA A 132 10.79 8.35 -7.10
C ALA A 132 10.12 7.79 -8.36
N GLU A 133 10.91 7.23 -9.29
CA GLU A 133 10.39 6.53 -10.46
C GLU A 133 9.56 5.30 -10.09
N ALA A 134 9.99 4.50 -9.12
CA ALA A 134 9.20 3.35 -8.63
C ALA A 134 7.84 3.80 -8.08
N LEU A 135 7.82 4.87 -7.27
CA LEU A 135 6.59 5.42 -6.70
C LEU A 135 5.65 5.94 -7.78
N ARG A 136 6.15 6.66 -8.81
CA ARG A 136 5.29 7.10 -9.93
C ARG A 136 4.64 5.93 -10.67
N ARG A 137 5.34 4.81 -10.82
CA ARG A 137 4.78 3.61 -11.47
C ARG A 137 3.71 2.94 -10.60
N CYS A 138 3.90 2.97 -9.29
CA CYS A 138 2.99 2.38 -8.30
C CYS A 138 1.75 3.23 -8.00
N ASP A 139 1.79 4.53 -8.29
CA ASP A 139 0.73 5.48 -7.90
C ASP A 139 -0.65 5.12 -8.46
N GLY A 140 -0.74 4.66 -9.72
CA GLY A 140 -2.01 4.18 -10.27
C GLY A 140 -2.50 2.86 -9.64
N PRO A 141 -1.70 1.78 -9.69
CA PRO A 141 -2.11 0.47 -9.19
C PRO A 141 -2.36 0.41 -7.67
N PHE A 142 -1.60 1.17 -6.89
CA PHE A 142 -1.57 1.07 -5.42
C PHE A 142 -1.98 2.37 -4.72
N GLY A 143 -2.16 3.47 -5.44
CA GLY A 143 -2.48 4.77 -4.86
C GLY A 143 -3.98 4.99 -4.66
N HIS A 144 -4.26 5.80 -3.64
CA HIS A 144 -5.53 6.46 -3.39
C HIS A 144 -5.54 7.87 -3.99
N ALA A 145 -4.88 8.08 -5.13
CA ALA A 145 -4.63 9.40 -5.72
C ALA A 145 -5.91 10.26 -5.90
N ASP A 146 -7.07 9.60 -5.98
CA ASP A 146 -8.38 10.22 -6.18
C ASP A 146 -9.38 9.94 -5.04
N ALA A 147 -8.94 9.64 -3.81
CA ALA A 147 -9.83 9.22 -2.70
C ALA A 147 -10.82 10.31 -2.24
N ASP A 148 -11.81 10.57 -3.08
CA ASP A 148 -13.16 10.95 -2.72
C ASP A 148 -13.64 9.94 -1.66
N PRO A 149 -14.23 10.36 -0.53
CA PRO A 149 -14.69 9.46 0.53
C PRO A 149 -15.66 8.33 0.11
N GLY A 150 -16.04 8.25 -1.17
CA GLY A 150 -16.84 7.16 -1.77
C GLY A 150 -16.12 6.35 -2.86
N ASP A 151 -14.87 6.66 -3.21
CA ASP A 151 -14.09 5.86 -4.15
C ASP A 151 -13.44 4.67 -3.41
N ASN A 152 -14.09 3.52 -3.50
CA ASN A 152 -13.56 2.25 -2.99
C ASN A 152 -12.41 1.70 -3.87
N GLY A 153 -11.79 2.53 -4.70
CA GLY A 153 -10.82 2.13 -5.71
C GLY A 153 -11.46 1.37 -6.87
N SER A 154 -10.74 1.25 -7.98
CA SER A 154 -11.16 0.35 -9.06
C SER A 154 -11.22 -1.10 -8.55
N PRO A 155 -12.09 -1.98 -9.10
CA PRO A 155 -12.11 -3.40 -8.72
C PRO A 155 -10.72 -4.07 -8.81
N LEU A 156 -9.88 -3.59 -9.72
CA LEU A 156 -8.51 -4.05 -9.87
C LEU A 156 -7.59 -3.55 -8.75
N HIS A 157 -7.78 -2.31 -8.27
CA HIS A 157 -7.09 -1.81 -7.08
C HIS A 157 -7.41 -2.71 -5.88
N ASN A 158 -8.70 -2.97 -5.60
CA ASN A 158 -9.11 -3.84 -4.49
C ASN A 158 -8.50 -5.24 -4.57
N LEU A 159 -8.42 -5.79 -5.78
CA LEU A 159 -7.77 -7.06 -6.01
C LEU A 159 -6.26 -7.00 -5.71
N PHE A 160 -5.60 -5.92 -6.14
CA PHE A 160 -4.17 -5.72 -5.95
C PHE A 160 -3.78 -5.44 -4.50
N VAL A 161 -4.55 -4.63 -3.78
CA VAL A 161 -4.15 -4.11 -2.47
C VAL A 161 -4.80 -4.84 -1.29
N HIS A 162 -6.00 -5.40 -1.48
CA HIS A 162 -6.72 -6.10 -0.42
C HIS A 162 -6.83 -7.61 -0.66
N GLY A 163 -6.66 -8.09 -1.89
CA GLY A 163 -6.87 -9.50 -2.21
C GLY A 163 -8.30 -9.97 -1.93
N ILE A 164 -9.26 -9.04 -1.99
CA ILE A 164 -10.68 -9.31 -1.74
C ILE A 164 -11.31 -9.81 -3.04
N LEU A 165 -12.07 -10.90 -2.90
CA LEU A 165 -12.92 -11.51 -3.93
C LEU A 165 -14.29 -10.82 -3.98
#